data_AF-A0A352CQZ9-F1
#
_entry.id   AF-A0A352CQZ9-F1
#
_cell.length_a   1.000
_cell.length_b   1.000
_cell.length_c   1.000
_cell.angle_alpha   90.00
_cell.angle_beta   90.00
_cell.angle_gamma   90.00
#
_symmetry.space_group_name_H-M   'P 1'
#
loop_
_entity.id
_entity.type
_entity.pdbx_description
1 polymer ?
#
loop_
_entity_poly.entity_id
_entity_poly.type
_entity_poly.pdbx_seq_one_letter_code
_entity_poly.pdbx_strand_id
1 'polypeptide(L)'
;MNHLPLLIYPVLLAILVFRGAGLSPKGEFSKEHMLPGQTRMLQGAACVGIIFHHITQQITAYGIVSKGPVTVFNDVGFLLTGLFFFCSGYGLLVSYDTKPGYLQTFLQKRLPAVLVPFWTINLLGALLSRFGYGIRFSLSDTLRKIFGISLINSNGWYIVEIVLFYLLFYLLFSLIRRRDIALPLLCIAVLLLVRYSFYQGHDPEGDQSHWFRGEWWYNSTIAFPAGLLYARFRSGFDRFLQKHCRFLLPAVTLLFAAAFRLSVWTVQRYGYYHETAFHGLRDARWTLLSQYAACLLFLLLILLLGMKIRLGNRALRYLGDIRAELFLIHGFFVHRIFGAVQMPEFFRFLVVTGSSIACTALLAPGIHRLTGLVTSLLLRPKFTNNTLERRIAEQKKKKRRKTLAIAAALFSLLVAALFFKAYGNRLFFAEHQFRQEYEALLAASEGDEVYWGYYEMDRSRLGEERLPWIVIHRDEDRVCLLSRYGIAGSAYNQKHEAVSWEDSDLRAVLNSDSSLRCFSRYEAEKILPLAGDTITLLTAAEASAFFGTDEERQLVITEAARQDGTNINTMSKHHNWDMKGYRSSWWWLRGEPDEKKITAPIVTVDGTIAPDEKPVNKPGGAVRPVIWVDCAADKY
;
A
#
# COMPACT_ATOMS: atom_id res chain seq x y z
N MET A 1 8.91 -30.09 11.12
CA MET A 1 10.23 -30.37 10.50
C MET A 1 11.27 -29.50 11.20
N ASN A 2 12.51 -29.97 11.34
CA ASN A 2 13.55 -29.20 12.05
C ASN A 2 14.05 -28.03 11.18
N HIS A 3 13.61 -26.80 11.46
CA HIS A 3 14.01 -25.59 10.71
C HIS A 3 15.32 -24.96 11.21
N LEU A 4 15.95 -25.55 12.23
CA LEU A 4 17.19 -25.06 12.83
C LEU A 4 18.33 -24.85 11.81
N PRO A 5 18.51 -25.67 10.75
CA PRO A 5 19.55 -25.45 9.75
C PRO A 5 19.44 -24.10 9.01
N LEU A 6 18.25 -23.51 8.91
CA LEU A 6 18.06 -22.22 8.25
C LEU A 6 18.68 -21.04 9.03
N LEU A 7 18.98 -21.22 10.33
CA LEU A 7 19.65 -20.20 11.14
C LEU A 7 21.07 -19.87 10.66
N ILE A 8 21.69 -20.73 9.86
CA ILE A 8 23.00 -20.46 9.31
C ILE A 8 23.01 -19.16 8.48
N TYR A 9 21.92 -18.83 7.78
CA TYR A 9 21.84 -17.65 6.93
C TYR A 9 21.91 -16.32 7.69
N PRO A 10 21.07 -16.06 8.72
CA PRO A 10 21.24 -14.89 9.56
C PRO A 10 22.61 -14.83 10.26
N VAL A 11 23.16 -15.98 10.68
CA VAL A 11 24.50 -16.03 11.28
C VAL A 11 25.57 -15.62 10.27
N LEU A 12 25.50 -16.12 9.03
CA LEU A 12 26.40 -15.73 7.95
C LEU A 12 26.27 -14.25 7.58
N LEU A 13 25.06 -13.69 7.59
CA LEU A 13 24.85 -12.26 7.41
C LEU A 13 25.47 -11.44 8.55
N ALA A 14 25.31 -11.87 9.80
CA ALA A 14 25.96 -11.22 10.94
C ALA A 14 27.49 -11.28 10.85
N ILE A 15 28.05 -12.44 10.45
CA ILE A 15 29.49 -12.58 10.18
C ILE A 15 29.92 -11.64 9.05
N LEU A 16 29.17 -11.57 7.95
CA LEU A 16 29.45 -10.66 6.84
C LEU A 16 29.47 -9.19 7.31
N VAL A 17 28.54 -8.79 8.17
CA VAL A 17 28.45 -7.42 8.72
C VAL A 17 29.60 -7.11 9.67
N PHE A 18 29.83 -7.98 10.66
CA PHE A 18 30.72 -7.67 11.79
C PHE A 18 32.16 -8.17 11.63
N ARG A 19 32.46 -9.01 10.63
CA ARG A 19 33.84 -9.46 10.39
C ARG A 19 34.74 -8.28 10.03
N GLY A 20 35.76 -8.05 10.85
CA GLY A 20 36.66 -6.90 10.71
C GLY A 20 36.01 -5.57 11.09
N ALA A 21 34.89 -5.58 11.81
CA ALA A 21 34.36 -4.37 12.42
C ALA A 21 35.24 -3.92 13.61
N GLY A 22 35.45 -2.61 13.74
CA GLY A 22 36.17 -2.00 14.85
C GLY A 22 35.21 -1.31 15.82
N LEU A 23 35.49 -1.40 17.11
CA LEU A 23 34.78 -0.66 18.14
C LEU A 23 35.52 0.64 18.47
N SER A 24 34.77 1.72 18.64
CA SER A 24 35.32 3.00 19.09
C SER A 24 35.77 2.89 20.55
N PRO A 25 36.91 3.49 20.94
CA PRO A 25 37.37 3.51 22.32
C PRO A 25 36.32 4.06 23.29
N LYS A 26 36.47 3.71 24.57
CA LYS A 26 35.56 4.18 25.63
C LYS A 26 35.60 5.71 25.70
N GLY A 27 34.43 6.35 25.60
CA GLY A 27 34.30 7.81 25.58
C GLY A 27 34.46 8.45 24.19
N GLU A 28 34.92 7.69 23.19
CA GLU A 28 35.09 8.18 21.82
C GLU A 28 33.96 7.71 20.89
N PHE A 29 33.86 8.37 19.73
CA PHE A 29 32.90 8.07 18.69
C PHE A 29 33.59 7.98 17.33
N SER A 30 33.04 7.13 16.46
CA SER A 30 33.59 6.86 15.14
C SER A 30 33.62 8.13 14.29
N LYS A 31 34.81 8.52 13.84
CA LYS A 31 34.99 9.61 12.86
C LYS A 31 34.45 9.26 11.47
N GLU A 32 34.20 7.97 11.23
CA GLU A 32 33.62 7.48 9.97
C GLU A 32 32.09 7.42 9.98
N HIS A 33 31.46 7.84 11.08
CA HIS A 33 30.00 7.86 11.21
C HIS A 33 29.34 8.61 10.04
N MET A 34 28.41 7.92 9.37
CA MET A 34 27.67 8.44 8.21
C MET A 34 28.52 8.86 7.01
N LEU A 35 29.78 8.41 6.90
CA LEU A 35 30.56 8.56 5.68
C LEU A 35 30.05 7.64 4.56
N PRO A 36 30.21 8.03 3.28
CA PRO A 36 29.74 7.24 2.14
C PRO A 36 30.27 5.80 2.09
N GLY A 37 31.43 5.51 2.69
CA GLY A 37 31.93 4.13 2.79
C GLY A 37 31.10 3.27 3.73
N GLN A 38 30.79 3.80 4.92
CA GLN A 38 30.00 3.10 5.94
C GLN A 38 28.54 2.94 5.51
N THR A 39 27.90 3.99 4.97
CA THR A 39 26.50 3.91 4.52
C THR A 39 26.33 2.95 3.34
N ARG A 40 27.28 2.90 2.40
CA ARG A 40 27.26 1.91 1.30
C ARG A 40 27.37 0.47 1.82
N MET A 41 28.23 0.22 2.81
CA MET A 41 28.36 -1.10 3.42
C MET A 41 27.07 -1.52 4.14
N LEU A 42 26.43 -0.61 4.87
CA LEU A 42 25.12 -0.87 5.49
C LEU A 42 24.05 -1.20 4.45
N GLN A 43 24.00 -0.45 3.34
CA GLN A 43 23.10 -0.75 2.23
C GLN A 43 23.42 -2.08 1.53
N GLY A 44 24.70 -2.45 1.42
CA GLY A 44 25.11 -3.76 0.91
C GLY A 44 24.62 -4.91 1.80
N ALA A 45 24.67 -4.74 3.13
CA ALA A 45 24.11 -5.71 4.08
C ALA A 45 22.58 -5.77 3.95
N ALA A 46 21.94 -4.60 3.81
CA ALA A 46 20.51 -4.51 3.59
C ALA A 46 20.07 -5.21 2.30
N CYS A 47 20.83 -5.15 1.19
CA CYS A 47 20.51 -5.93 -0.01
C CYS A 47 20.48 -7.43 0.28
N VAL A 48 21.46 -7.98 1.00
CA VAL A 48 21.45 -9.41 1.37
C VAL A 48 20.27 -9.74 2.28
N GLY A 49 19.96 -8.85 3.25
CA GLY A 49 18.78 -9.01 4.09
C GLY A 49 17.46 -8.95 3.32
N ILE A 50 17.36 -8.14 2.27
CA ILE A 50 16.18 -8.04 1.38
C ILE A 50 16.01 -9.33 0.57
N ILE A 51 17.12 -9.92 0.10
CA ILE A 51 17.09 -11.26 -0.53
C ILE A 51 16.49 -12.28 0.44
N PHE A 52 16.99 -12.30 1.69
CA PHE A 52 16.46 -13.21 2.71
C PHE A 52 14.99 -12.93 3.03
N HIS A 53 14.58 -11.66 3.06
CA HIS A 53 13.19 -11.26 3.23
C HIS A 53 12.28 -11.87 2.16
N HIS A 54 12.58 -11.69 0.88
CA HIS A 54 11.72 -12.22 -0.18
C HIS A 54 11.75 -13.76 -0.29
N ILE A 55 12.90 -14.40 -0.02
CA ILE A 55 12.95 -15.87 0.08
C ILE A 55 12.05 -16.34 1.24
N THR A 56 12.13 -15.66 2.39
CA THR A 56 11.31 -15.98 3.57
C THR A 56 9.83 -15.79 3.29
N GLN A 57 9.43 -14.70 2.64
CA GLN A 57 8.04 -14.48 2.20
C GLN A 57 7.53 -15.66 1.36
N GLN A 58 8.33 -16.17 0.41
CA GLN A 58 7.91 -17.33 -0.39
C GLN A 58 7.74 -18.60 0.44
N ILE A 59 8.74 -18.96 1.27
CA ILE A 59 8.70 -20.25 1.99
C ILE A 59 7.73 -20.24 3.17
N THR A 60 7.39 -19.06 3.69
CA THR A 60 6.40 -18.89 4.78
C THR A 60 5.00 -18.60 4.25
N ALA A 61 4.80 -18.53 2.93
CA ALA A 61 3.55 -18.05 2.32
C ALA A 61 3.11 -16.70 2.95
N TYR A 62 4.00 -15.71 2.87
CA TYR A 62 3.83 -14.36 3.41
C TYR A 62 3.51 -14.30 4.91
N GLY A 63 4.03 -15.26 5.68
CA GLY A 63 3.89 -15.32 7.13
C GLY A 63 2.86 -16.34 7.66
N ILE A 64 2.08 -16.98 6.77
CA ILE A 64 1.07 -17.99 7.14
C ILE A 64 1.71 -19.22 7.79
N VAL A 65 2.87 -19.65 7.29
CA VAL A 65 3.58 -20.85 7.75
C VAL A 65 4.87 -20.44 8.46
N SER A 66 4.97 -20.74 9.76
CA SER A 66 6.21 -20.52 10.51
C SER A 66 7.32 -21.50 10.08
N LYS A 67 8.53 -20.98 9.94
CA LYS A 67 9.77 -21.70 9.62
C LYS A 67 10.81 -21.50 10.72
N GLY A 68 10.35 -21.34 11.97
CA GLY A 68 11.19 -21.06 13.12
C GLY A 68 11.75 -19.62 13.10
N PRO A 69 12.95 -19.37 13.66
CA PRO A 69 13.41 -18.00 13.85
C PRO A 69 13.71 -17.23 12.55
N VAL A 70 13.93 -17.93 11.43
CA VAL A 70 14.14 -17.26 10.13
C VAL A 70 12.89 -16.52 9.65
N THR A 71 11.69 -16.89 10.14
CA THR A 71 10.42 -16.23 9.81
C THR A 71 10.45 -14.74 10.08
N VAL A 72 11.29 -14.26 11.01
CA VAL A 72 11.48 -12.81 11.25
C VAL A 72 11.81 -12.04 9.97
N PHE A 73 12.51 -12.64 9.01
CA PHE A 73 12.84 -11.99 7.75
C PHE A 73 11.61 -11.69 6.88
N ASN A 74 10.47 -12.34 7.11
CA ASN A 74 9.21 -12.00 6.45
C ASN A 74 8.85 -10.52 6.66
N ASP A 75 9.23 -9.95 7.81
CA ASP A 75 8.72 -8.65 8.26
C ASP A 75 9.78 -7.55 8.29
N VAL A 76 11.03 -7.80 7.90
CA VAL A 76 12.12 -6.80 7.96
C VAL A 76 12.30 -5.97 6.69
N GLY A 77 11.64 -6.32 5.58
CA GLY A 77 11.87 -5.69 4.27
C GLY A 77 11.74 -4.17 4.28
N PHE A 78 10.70 -3.64 4.95
CA PHE A 78 10.46 -2.20 5.04
C PHE A 78 11.53 -1.45 5.86
N LEU A 79 12.14 -2.10 6.87
CA LEU A 79 13.25 -1.51 7.64
C LEU A 79 14.49 -1.36 6.77
N LEU A 80 14.81 -2.42 6.01
CA LEU A 80 15.98 -2.46 5.14
C LEU A 80 15.83 -1.49 3.96
N THR A 81 14.64 -1.38 3.36
CA THR A 81 14.34 -0.38 2.33
C THR A 81 14.32 1.04 2.91
N GLY A 82 13.82 1.22 4.14
CA GLY A 82 13.90 2.48 4.88
C GLY A 82 15.33 3.02 5.00
N LEU A 83 16.33 2.14 5.18
CA LEU A 83 17.74 2.54 5.17
C LEU A 83 18.18 3.17 3.84
N PHE A 84 17.68 2.66 2.70
CA PHE A 84 17.94 3.25 1.39
C PHE A 84 17.34 4.64 1.23
N PHE A 85 16.08 4.81 1.64
CA PHE A 85 15.41 6.11 1.66
C PHE A 85 16.13 7.12 2.57
N PHE A 86 16.49 6.71 3.78
CA PHE A 86 17.24 7.53 4.73
C PHE A 86 18.57 8.00 4.16
N CYS A 87 19.39 7.06 3.65
CA CYS A 87 20.69 7.38 3.06
C CYS A 87 20.55 8.30 1.84
N SER A 88 19.49 8.13 1.04
CA SER A 88 19.22 8.97 -0.12
C SER A 88 18.85 10.40 0.31
N GLY A 89 17.90 10.58 1.24
CA GLY A 89 17.53 11.89 1.78
C GLY A 89 18.71 12.61 2.45
N TYR A 90 19.45 11.89 3.30
CA TYR A 90 20.65 12.41 3.95
C TYR A 90 21.73 12.85 2.93
N GLY A 91 22.08 11.96 2.00
CA GLY A 91 23.12 12.23 1.00
C GLY A 91 22.76 13.37 0.04
N LEU A 92 21.46 13.57 -0.21
CA LEU A 92 20.92 14.64 -1.05
C LEU A 92 21.18 16.02 -0.44
N LEU A 93 20.79 16.22 0.83
CA LEU A 93 20.95 17.51 1.51
C LEU A 93 22.43 17.78 1.84
N VAL A 94 23.19 16.77 2.28
CA VAL A 94 24.64 16.93 2.48
C VAL A 94 25.34 17.31 1.18
N SER A 95 24.99 16.68 0.04
CA SER A 95 25.60 17.04 -1.25
C SER A 95 25.21 18.44 -1.70
N TYR A 96 23.97 18.88 -1.42
CA TYR A 96 23.53 20.24 -1.73
C TYR A 96 24.30 21.29 -0.92
N ASP A 97 24.55 21.02 0.36
CA ASP A 97 25.26 21.93 1.25
C ASP A 97 26.77 21.98 0.99
N THR A 98 27.36 20.85 0.57
CA THR A 98 28.83 20.73 0.46
C THR A 98 29.37 20.90 -0.96
N LYS A 99 28.56 20.70 -2.01
CA LYS A 99 29.03 20.74 -3.41
C LYS A 99 28.60 22.04 -4.09
N PRO A 100 29.54 22.93 -4.45
CA PRO A 100 29.21 24.15 -5.19
C PRO A 100 28.46 23.86 -6.48
N GLY A 101 27.38 24.61 -6.73
CA GLY A 101 26.60 24.45 -7.96
C GLY A 101 25.94 23.07 -8.13
N TYR A 102 25.72 22.31 -7.04
CA TYR A 102 25.19 20.94 -7.08
C TYR A 102 23.97 20.77 -8.01
N LEU A 103 23.01 21.69 -7.93
CA LEU A 103 21.79 21.66 -8.76
C LEU A 103 22.06 21.74 -10.26
N GLN A 104 23.14 22.38 -10.71
CA GLN A 104 23.39 22.61 -12.15
C GLN A 104 23.61 21.31 -12.93
N THR A 105 24.21 20.32 -12.27
CA THR A 105 24.52 19.00 -12.85
C THR A 105 23.72 17.88 -12.19
N PHE A 106 22.72 18.23 -11.38
CA PHE A 106 22.03 17.31 -10.50
C PHE A 106 21.33 16.20 -11.29
N LEU A 107 20.44 16.56 -12.22
CA LEU A 107 19.67 15.57 -13.00
C LEU A 107 20.58 14.71 -13.86
N GLN A 108 21.60 15.31 -14.48
CA GLN A 108 22.56 14.65 -15.36
C GLN A 108 23.43 13.63 -14.63
N LYS A 109 23.65 13.80 -13.33
CA LYS A 109 24.44 12.86 -12.51
C LYS A 109 23.57 11.89 -11.71
N ARG A 110 22.41 12.33 -11.23
CA ARG A 110 21.56 11.54 -10.32
C ARG A 110 20.60 10.62 -11.05
N LEU A 111 19.97 11.07 -12.14
CA LEU A 111 19.02 10.21 -12.86
C LEU A 111 19.71 9.02 -13.53
N PRO A 112 20.83 9.18 -14.28
CA PRO A 112 21.49 8.03 -14.89
C PRO A 112 21.99 7.01 -13.86
N ALA A 113 22.47 7.48 -12.70
CA ALA A 113 22.96 6.61 -11.64
C ALA A 113 21.91 5.65 -11.05
N VAL A 114 20.62 5.91 -11.30
CA VAL A 114 19.52 5.06 -10.84
C VAL A 114 18.78 4.42 -12.03
N LEU A 115 18.49 5.20 -13.07
CA LEU A 115 17.70 4.76 -14.23
C LEU A 115 18.48 3.84 -15.17
N VAL A 116 19.79 4.02 -15.35
CA VAL A 116 20.57 3.16 -16.25
C VAL A 116 20.62 1.72 -15.71
N PRO A 117 21.00 1.46 -14.44
CA PRO A 117 20.89 0.12 -13.86
C PRO A 117 19.48 -0.46 -14.00
N PHE A 118 18.45 0.32 -13.67
CA PHE A 118 17.05 -0.08 -13.75
C PHE A 118 16.61 -0.50 -15.15
N TRP A 119 16.83 0.34 -16.16
CA TRP A 119 16.45 0.03 -17.54
C TRP A 119 17.25 -1.12 -18.12
N THR A 120 18.55 -1.20 -17.84
CA THR A 120 19.38 -2.33 -18.31
C THR A 120 18.88 -3.64 -17.73
N ILE A 121 18.58 -3.70 -16.43
CA ILE A 121 18.09 -4.91 -15.78
C ILE A 121 16.69 -5.28 -16.27
N ASN A 122 15.79 -4.31 -16.43
CA ASN A 122 14.45 -4.57 -16.97
C ASN A 122 14.50 -5.05 -18.43
N LEU A 123 15.40 -4.49 -19.25
CA LEU A 123 15.64 -4.95 -20.61
C LEU A 123 16.10 -6.40 -20.63
N LEU A 124 17.10 -6.76 -19.80
CA LEU A 124 17.56 -8.14 -19.67
C LEU A 124 16.43 -9.07 -19.19
N GLY A 125 15.61 -8.63 -18.24
CA GLY A 125 14.44 -9.37 -17.78
C GLY A 125 13.38 -9.58 -18.86
N ALA A 126 13.13 -8.57 -19.70
CA ALA A 126 12.20 -8.68 -20.82
C ALA A 126 12.74 -9.63 -21.90
N LEU A 127 14.03 -9.57 -22.19
CA LEU A 127 14.71 -10.52 -23.09
C LEU A 127 14.64 -11.94 -22.55
N LEU A 128 14.90 -12.15 -21.27
CA LEU A 128 14.77 -13.45 -20.61
C LEU A 128 13.33 -13.98 -20.68
N SER A 129 12.33 -13.13 -20.47
CA SER A 129 10.92 -13.52 -20.58
C SER A 129 10.57 -13.99 -22.00
N ARG A 130 11.06 -13.26 -23.01
CA ARG A 130 10.79 -13.54 -24.43
C ARG A 130 11.52 -14.77 -24.95
N PHE A 131 12.82 -14.87 -24.69
CA PHE A 131 13.69 -15.90 -25.27
C PHE A 131 13.88 -17.12 -24.36
N GLY A 132 13.82 -16.94 -23.04
CA GLY A 132 13.96 -18.03 -22.07
C GLY A 132 12.65 -18.76 -21.80
N TYR A 133 11.54 -18.02 -21.64
CA TYR A 133 10.23 -18.58 -21.25
C TYR A 133 9.19 -18.57 -22.37
N GLY A 134 9.53 -18.04 -23.55
CA GLY A 134 8.59 -17.94 -24.68
C GLY A 134 7.45 -16.94 -24.48
N ILE A 135 7.48 -16.11 -23.43
CA ILE A 135 6.42 -15.14 -23.12
C ILE A 135 6.55 -13.95 -24.06
N ARG A 136 5.56 -13.76 -24.94
CA ARG A 136 5.53 -12.64 -25.89
C ARG A 136 4.67 -11.52 -25.36
N PHE A 137 5.31 -10.45 -24.91
CA PHE A 137 4.64 -9.18 -24.66
C PHE A 137 4.46 -8.40 -25.97
N SER A 138 3.41 -7.57 -26.04
CA SER A 138 3.30 -6.59 -27.10
C SER A 138 4.48 -5.60 -27.05
N LEU A 139 4.76 -4.90 -28.15
CA LEU A 139 5.81 -3.87 -28.15
C LEU A 139 5.51 -2.78 -27.10
N SER A 140 4.25 -2.36 -27.01
CA SER A 140 3.78 -1.40 -26.01
C SER A 140 4.08 -1.89 -24.57
N ASP A 141 3.70 -3.12 -24.25
CA ASP A 141 3.92 -3.68 -22.90
C ASP A 141 5.40 -3.88 -22.60
N THR A 142 6.20 -4.25 -23.60
CA THR A 142 7.65 -4.39 -23.46
C THR A 142 8.27 -3.04 -23.11
N LEU A 143 7.89 -1.97 -23.81
CA LEU A 143 8.38 -0.62 -23.53
C LEU A 143 7.91 -0.13 -22.15
N ARG A 144 6.63 -0.34 -21.80
CA ARG A 144 6.10 0.00 -20.47
C ARG A 144 6.87 -0.69 -19.34
N LYS A 145 7.22 -1.98 -19.53
CA LYS A 145 8.03 -2.77 -18.59
C LYS A 145 9.47 -2.30 -18.47
N ILE A 146 10.13 -1.99 -19.59
CA ILE A 146 11.51 -1.50 -19.59
C ILE A 146 11.62 -0.16 -18.86
N PHE A 147 10.73 0.78 -19.17
CA PHE A 147 10.74 2.12 -18.58
C PHE A 147 10.12 2.19 -17.18
N GLY A 148 9.53 1.09 -16.68
CA GLY A 148 8.94 1.00 -15.35
C GLY A 148 7.56 1.66 -15.22
N ILE A 149 6.88 1.95 -16.33
CA ILE A 149 5.47 2.40 -16.34
C ILE A 149 4.57 1.28 -15.79
N SER A 150 4.88 0.04 -16.14
CA SER A 150 4.38 -1.18 -15.51
C SER A 150 5.59 -1.94 -14.97
N LEU A 151 5.57 -2.41 -13.72
CA LEU A 151 6.75 -3.08 -13.16
C LEU A 151 6.86 -4.52 -13.68
N ILE A 152 8.00 -4.88 -14.29
CA ILE A 152 8.30 -6.27 -14.67
C ILE A 152 8.57 -7.16 -13.45
N ASN A 153 9.06 -6.54 -12.39
CA ASN A 153 9.39 -7.10 -11.09
C ASN A 153 8.88 -6.09 -10.05
N SER A 154 7.97 -6.53 -9.18
CA SER A 154 7.34 -5.68 -8.16
C SER A 154 8.39 -4.93 -7.32
N ASN A 155 9.54 -5.56 -7.04
CA ASN A 155 10.66 -4.98 -6.29
C ASN A 155 11.26 -3.68 -6.90
N GLY A 156 10.95 -3.38 -8.17
CA GLY A 156 11.37 -2.14 -8.83
C GLY A 156 10.66 -0.87 -8.33
N TRP A 157 9.62 -0.98 -7.50
CA TRP A 157 8.81 0.15 -7.01
C TRP A 157 9.65 1.28 -6.37
N TYR A 158 10.67 0.91 -5.59
CA TYR A 158 11.57 1.85 -4.91
C TYR A 158 12.24 2.83 -5.89
N ILE A 159 12.59 2.37 -7.10
CA ILE A 159 13.23 3.20 -8.11
C ILE A 159 12.29 4.29 -8.64
N VAL A 160 11.02 3.94 -8.84
CA VAL A 160 10.00 4.90 -9.28
C VAL A 160 9.85 6.02 -8.25
N GLU A 161 9.72 5.64 -6.97
CA GLU A 161 9.52 6.59 -5.89
C GLU A 161 10.75 7.47 -5.64
N ILE A 162 11.95 6.91 -5.62
CA ILE A 162 13.16 7.70 -5.38
C ILE A 162 13.45 8.68 -6.54
N VAL A 163 13.12 8.30 -7.79
CA VAL A 163 13.22 9.21 -8.93
C VAL A 163 12.24 10.37 -8.76
N LEU A 164 11.00 10.11 -8.34
CA LEU A 164 10.03 11.16 -8.04
C LEU A 164 10.54 12.11 -6.94
N PHE A 165 11.13 11.57 -5.86
CA PHE A 165 11.73 12.40 -4.81
C PHE A 165 12.91 13.25 -5.28
N TYR A 166 13.75 12.71 -6.16
CA TYR A 166 14.83 13.50 -6.76
C TYR A 166 14.32 14.60 -7.68
N LEU A 167 13.25 14.36 -8.44
CA LEU A 167 12.61 15.37 -9.25
C LEU A 167 11.96 16.46 -8.39
N LEU A 168 11.24 16.09 -7.32
CA LEU A 168 10.65 17.03 -6.35
C LEU A 168 11.73 17.86 -5.66
N PHE A 169 12.80 17.24 -5.19
CA PHE A 169 13.94 17.95 -4.59
C PHE A 169 14.56 18.94 -5.58
N TYR A 170 14.90 18.49 -6.78
CA TYR A 170 15.49 19.35 -7.80
C TYR A 170 14.59 20.54 -8.11
N LEU A 171 13.28 20.31 -8.24
CA LEU A 171 12.30 21.35 -8.52
C LEU A 171 12.23 22.38 -7.40
N LEU A 172 11.95 21.93 -6.17
CA LEU A 172 11.78 22.82 -5.01
C LEU A 172 13.05 23.61 -4.71
N PHE A 173 14.21 22.98 -4.69
CA PHE A 173 15.48 23.65 -4.39
C PHE A 173 16.00 24.50 -5.56
N SER A 174 15.52 24.29 -6.79
CA SER A 174 15.82 25.18 -7.93
C SER A 174 14.95 26.42 -7.96
N LEU A 175 13.71 26.33 -7.46
CA LEU A 175 12.72 27.42 -7.47
C LEU A 175 12.81 28.28 -6.21
N ILE A 176 12.95 27.64 -5.06
CA ILE A 176 12.92 28.29 -3.75
C ILE A 176 14.36 28.49 -3.28
N ARG A 177 14.84 29.73 -3.32
CA ARG A 177 16.19 30.08 -2.87
C ARG A 177 16.40 29.82 -1.37
N ARG A 178 15.37 30.00 -0.56
CA ARG A 178 15.43 29.77 0.89
C ARG A 178 15.23 28.29 1.18
N ARG A 179 16.35 27.61 1.49
CA ARG A 179 16.36 26.22 1.95
C ARG A 179 15.39 25.97 3.11
N ASP A 180 15.28 26.91 4.05
CA ASP A 180 14.40 26.76 5.23
C ASP A 180 12.91 26.67 4.88
N ILE A 181 12.54 27.05 3.64
CA ILE A 181 11.19 26.89 3.10
C ILE A 181 11.12 25.67 2.18
N ALA A 182 12.13 25.49 1.32
CA ALA A 182 12.19 24.37 0.37
C ALA A 182 12.18 23.00 1.05
N LEU A 183 12.87 22.87 2.19
CA LEU A 183 13.02 21.61 2.91
C LEU A 183 11.70 21.14 3.57
N PRO A 184 10.98 21.97 4.37
CA PRO A 184 9.65 21.58 4.87
C PRO A 184 8.66 21.26 3.75
N LEU A 185 8.65 22.05 2.66
CA LEU A 185 7.77 21.78 1.52
C LEU A 185 8.06 20.44 0.85
N LEU A 186 9.34 20.04 0.75
CA LEU A 186 9.70 18.72 0.25
C LEU A 186 9.19 17.61 1.19
N CYS A 187 9.33 17.79 2.50
CA CYS A 187 8.82 16.82 3.47
C CYS A 187 7.29 16.69 3.37
N ILE A 188 6.57 17.81 3.26
CA ILE A 188 5.11 17.84 3.05
C ILE A 188 4.75 17.14 1.74
N ALA A 189 5.44 17.42 0.64
CA ALA A 189 5.18 16.79 -0.65
C ALA A 189 5.35 15.26 -0.60
N VAL A 190 6.36 14.77 0.12
CA VAL A 190 6.57 13.33 0.33
C VAL A 190 5.44 12.72 1.18
N LEU A 191 5.03 13.40 2.25
CA LEU A 191 3.91 12.95 3.08
C LEU A 191 2.56 12.96 2.32
N LEU A 192 2.37 13.90 1.40
CA LEU A 192 1.20 13.90 0.51
C LEU A 192 1.24 12.73 -0.48
N LEU A 193 2.42 12.32 -0.94
CA LEU A 193 2.56 11.11 -1.77
C LEU A 193 2.24 9.84 -0.97
N VAL A 194 2.72 9.75 0.28
CA VAL A 194 2.35 8.67 1.22
C VAL A 194 0.84 8.62 1.37
N ARG A 195 0.20 9.76 1.63
CA ARG A 195 -1.27 9.86 1.74
C ARG A 195 -1.94 9.38 0.46
N TYR A 196 -1.47 9.84 -0.71
CA TYR A 196 -2.01 9.41 -1.99
C TYR A 196 -1.91 7.89 -2.17
N SER A 197 -0.74 7.31 -1.91
CA SER A 197 -0.52 5.86 -2.04
C SER A 197 -1.33 5.05 -1.03
N PHE A 198 -1.47 5.55 0.20
CA PHE A 198 -2.32 4.95 1.22
C PHE A 198 -3.75 4.79 0.72
N TYR A 199 -4.31 5.84 0.12
CA TYR A 199 -5.69 5.82 -0.37
C TYR A 199 -5.93 5.02 -1.66
N GLN A 200 -4.88 4.62 -2.37
CA GLN A 200 -5.03 3.76 -3.55
C GLN A 200 -5.37 2.31 -3.18
N GLY A 201 -5.11 1.88 -1.93
CA GLY A 201 -5.47 0.55 -1.45
C GLY A 201 -4.84 -0.60 -2.24
N HIS A 202 -5.61 -1.68 -2.39
CA HIS A 202 -5.23 -2.89 -3.11
C HIS A 202 -5.16 -2.69 -4.63
N ASP A 203 -4.25 -3.42 -5.29
CA ASP A 203 -4.26 -3.46 -6.74
C ASP A 203 -5.43 -4.36 -7.24
N PRO A 204 -6.39 -3.82 -8.02
CA PRO A 204 -7.55 -4.55 -8.52
C PRO A 204 -7.20 -5.64 -9.54
N GLU A 205 -6.02 -5.60 -10.16
CA GLU A 205 -5.57 -6.61 -11.13
C GLU A 205 -4.61 -7.65 -10.53
N GLY A 206 -4.40 -7.65 -9.21
CA GLY A 206 -3.50 -8.59 -8.53
C GLY A 206 -2.02 -8.34 -8.83
N ASP A 207 -1.31 -9.31 -9.40
CA ASP A 207 0.16 -9.32 -9.64
C ASP A 207 0.69 -8.16 -10.52
N GLN A 208 -0.19 -7.36 -11.13
CA GLN A 208 0.16 -6.13 -11.84
C GLN A 208 0.45 -5.04 -10.81
N SER A 209 1.70 -4.63 -10.63
CA SER A 209 2.02 -3.53 -9.71
C SER A 209 1.79 -2.18 -10.39
N HIS A 210 0.55 -1.68 -10.36
CA HIS A 210 0.31 -0.27 -10.65
C HIS A 210 1.04 0.60 -9.61
N TRP A 211 1.41 1.81 -10.02
CA TRP A 211 2.14 2.70 -9.13
C TRP A 211 1.31 3.06 -7.92
N PHE A 212 1.97 3.09 -6.76
CA PHE A 212 1.41 3.55 -5.50
C PHE A 212 0.25 2.71 -4.94
N ARG A 213 0.10 1.45 -5.36
CA ARG A 213 -0.90 0.51 -4.83
C ARG A 213 -0.25 -0.58 -3.97
N GLY A 214 -0.72 -0.73 -2.74
CA GLY A 214 -0.18 -1.64 -1.72
C GLY A 214 0.73 -1.00 -0.67
N GLU A 215 0.76 -1.60 0.52
CA GLU A 215 1.43 -1.05 1.72
C GLU A 215 2.94 -0.82 1.54
N TRP A 216 3.60 -1.63 0.70
CA TRP A 216 5.04 -1.54 0.46
C TRP A 216 5.47 -0.22 -0.20
N TRP A 217 4.57 0.49 -0.90
CA TRP A 217 4.88 1.77 -1.54
C TRP A 217 5.07 2.92 -0.58
N TYR A 218 4.61 2.80 0.67
CA TYR A 218 4.61 3.92 1.60
C TYR A 218 5.13 3.60 2.99
N ASN A 219 5.22 2.32 3.39
CA ASN A 219 5.65 1.91 4.73
C ASN A 219 7.11 2.26 5.11
N SER A 220 7.96 2.51 4.11
CA SER A 220 9.38 2.85 4.29
C SER A 220 9.68 4.32 4.01
N THR A 221 8.73 5.04 3.43
CA THR A 221 8.91 6.36 2.82
C THR A 221 9.25 7.45 3.83
N ILE A 222 8.77 7.33 5.07
CA ILE A 222 9.08 8.27 6.16
C ILE A 222 10.58 8.42 6.43
N ALA A 223 11.36 7.38 6.09
CA ALA A 223 12.80 7.39 6.23
C ALA A 223 13.48 8.46 5.36
N PHE A 224 12.91 8.82 4.21
CA PHE A 224 13.49 9.84 3.33
C PHE A 224 13.43 11.24 3.96
N PRO A 225 12.27 11.75 4.44
CA PRO A 225 12.21 12.94 5.28
C PRO A 225 13.09 12.84 6.53
N ALA A 226 13.15 11.69 7.21
CA ALA A 226 14.02 11.52 8.37
C ALA A 226 15.50 11.74 8.02
N GLY A 227 15.97 11.23 6.87
CA GLY A 227 17.33 11.47 6.37
C GLY A 227 17.61 12.94 6.06
N LEU A 228 16.65 13.63 5.45
CA LEU A 228 16.72 15.08 5.19
C LEU A 228 16.82 15.89 6.49
N LEU A 229 15.97 15.60 7.47
CA LEU A 229 15.94 16.29 8.76
C LEU A 229 17.21 16.00 9.58
N TYR A 230 17.67 14.74 9.60
CA TYR A 230 18.94 14.39 10.22
C TYR A 230 20.10 15.16 9.60
N ALA A 231 20.18 15.26 8.27
CA ALA A 231 21.20 16.07 7.60
C ALA A 231 21.11 17.56 7.98
N ARG A 232 19.90 18.12 8.09
CA ARG A 232 19.69 19.53 8.47
C ARG A 232 20.17 19.83 9.89
N PHE A 233 19.86 18.95 10.84
CA PHE A 233 20.11 19.17 12.27
C PHE A 233 21.29 18.36 12.82
N ARG A 234 22.14 17.83 11.93
CA ARG A 234 23.20 16.88 12.27
C ARG A 234 24.08 17.30 13.43
N SER A 235 24.57 18.55 13.44
CA SER A 235 25.52 19.02 14.47
C SER A 235 24.92 19.02 15.88
N GLY A 236 23.65 19.40 16.02
CA GLY A 236 22.92 19.35 17.29
C GLY A 236 22.53 17.92 17.65
N PHE A 237 22.01 17.17 16.68
CA PHE A 237 21.54 15.81 16.89
C PHE A 237 22.67 14.85 17.25
N ASP A 238 23.80 14.87 16.52
CA ASP A 238 24.97 14.04 16.82
C ASP A 238 25.53 14.37 18.22
N ARG A 239 25.58 15.65 18.61
CA ARG A 239 26.02 16.06 19.96
C ARG A 239 25.10 15.50 21.05
N PHE A 240 23.80 15.55 20.85
CA PHE A 240 22.81 14.98 21.76
C PHE A 240 22.97 13.46 21.88
N LEU A 241 23.02 12.75 20.75
CA LEU A 241 23.19 11.30 20.71
C LEU A 241 24.49 10.87 21.38
N GLN A 242 25.59 11.57 21.13
CA GLN A 242 26.89 11.30 21.76
C GLN A 242 26.82 11.49 23.28
N LYS A 243 26.25 12.61 23.75
CA LYS A 243 26.11 12.91 25.19
C LYS A 243 25.32 11.83 25.94
N HIS A 244 24.26 11.32 25.34
CA HIS A 244 23.33 10.40 26.00
C HIS A 244 23.44 8.94 25.51
N CYS A 245 24.45 8.62 24.70
CA CYS A 245 24.60 7.33 23.99
C CYS A 245 24.47 6.11 24.90
N ARG A 246 25.08 6.16 26.10
CA ARG A 246 25.08 5.04 27.07
C ARG A 246 23.67 4.64 27.54
N PHE A 247 22.74 5.59 27.58
CA PHE A 247 21.36 5.36 27.98
C PHE A 247 20.46 5.17 26.75
N LEU A 248 20.69 5.96 25.69
CA LEU A 248 19.91 5.89 24.47
C LEU A 248 20.07 4.55 23.75
N LEU A 249 21.28 3.98 23.68
CA LEU A 249 21.51 2.73 22.97
C LEU A 249 20.66 1.56 23.52
N PRO A 250 20.70 1.21 24.82
CA PRO A 250 19.85 0.16 25.35
C PRO A 250 18.36 0.54 25.30
N ALA A 251 17.99 1.79 25.60
CA ALA A 251 16.59 2.23 25.57
C ALA A 251 15.98 2.12 24.17
N VAL A 252 16.65 2.65 23.15
CA VAL A 252 16.22 2.57 21.75
C VAL A 252 16.21 1.12 21.26
N THR A 253 17.13 0.26 21.71
CA THR A 253 17.11 -1.16 21.37
C THR A 253 15.85 -1.85 21.90
N LEU A 254 15.49 -1.61 23.16
CA LEU A 254 14.26 -2.18 23.76
C LEU A 254 13.00 -1.61 23.12
N LEU A 255 12.95 -0.29 22.88
CA LEU A 255 11.84 0.37 22.21
C LEU A 255 11.68 -0.12 20.76
N PHE A 256 12.78 -0.30 20.03
CA PHE A 256 12.75 -0.87 18.69
C PHE A 256 12.21 -2.30 18.72
N ALA A 257 12.68 -3.15 19.65
CA ALA A 257 12.18 -4.52 19.76
C ALA A 257 10.66 -4.55 20.05
N ALA A 258 10.17 -3.68 20.93
CA ALA A 258 8.74 -3.54 21.23
C ALA A 258 7.95 -3.02 20.02
N ALA A 259 8.41 -1.95 19.38
CA ALA A 259 7.76 -1.37 18.20
C ALA A 259 7.77 -2.33 17.00
N PHE A 260 8.86 -3.08 16.82
CA PHE A 260 8.95 -4.09 15.77
C PHE A 260 7.96 -5.23 16.01
N ARG A 261 7.87 -5.76 17.24
CA ARG A 261 6.84 -6.75 17.58
C ARG A 261 5.43 -6.24 17.37
N LEU A 262 5.16 -4.99 17.77
CA LEU A 262 3.87 -4.35 17.51
C LEU A 262 3.61 -4.25 16.01
N SER A 263 4.62 -3.88 15.21
CA SER A 263 4.47 -3.79 13.75
C SER A 263 4.13 -5.14 13.12
N VAL A 264 4.83 -6.21 13.51
CA VAL A 264 4.56 -7.58 13.06
C VAL A 264 3.13 -7.99 13.43
N TRP A 265 2.74 -7.77 14.69
CA TRP A 265 1.39 -8.09 15.16
C TRP A 265 0.31 -7.34 14.38
N THR A 266 0.50 -6.03 14.14
CA THR A 266 -0.46 -5.26 13.34
C THR A 266 -0.52 -5.77 11.90
N VAL A 267 0.61 -6.05 11.24
CA VAL A 267 0.63 -6.53 9.84
C VAL A 267 -0.04 -7.91 9.69
N GLN A 268 0.13 -8.80 10.66
CA GLN A 268 -0.50 -10.12 10.63
C GLN A 268 -2.02 -10.07 10.85
N ARG A 269 -2.54 -8.99 11.45
CA ARG A 269 -3.96 -8.85 11.77
C ARG A 269 -4.71 -7.89 10.84
N TYR A 270 -3.99 -6.90 10.32
CA TYR A 270 -4.54 -5.70 9.67
C TYR A 270 -3.81 -5.36 8.36
N GLY A 271 -2.76 -6.10 8.02
CA GLY A 271 -1.92 -5.80 6.86
C GLY A 271 -2.50 -6.33 5.57
N TYR A 272 -1.90 -5.85 4.48
CA TYR A 272 -2.33 -6.09 3.10
C TYR A 272 -2.73 -7.56 2.82
N TYR A 273 -1.95 -8.54 3.27
CA TYR A 273 -2.19 -9.96 2.96
C TYR A 273 -3.16 -10.67 3.93
N HIS A 274 -3.64 -9.98 4.97
CA HIS A 274 -4.45 -10.56 6.05
C HIS A 274 -5.76 -9.80 6.31
N GLU A 275 -6.02 -8.72 5.57
CA GLU A 275 -7.26 -7.95 5.69
C GLU A 275 -8.45 -8.74 5.13
N THR A 276 -9.55 -8.78 5.89
CA THR A 276 -10.79 -9.47 5.52
C THR A 276 -11.80 -8.57 4.80
N ALA A 277 -11.53 -7.26 4.71
CA ALA A 277 -12.39 -6.26 4.09
C ALA A 277 -11.80 -5.77 2.76
N PHE A 278 -12.63 -5.71 1.71
CA PHE A 278 -12.22 -5.36 0.33
C PHE A 278 -11.66 -3.93 0.17
N HIS A 279 -11.90 -3.03 1.12
CA HIS A 279 -11.53 -1.61 0.98
C HIS A 279 -10.15 -1.23 1.53
N GLY A 280 -9.42 -2.08 2.24
CA GLY A 280 -7.97 -1.91 2.42
C GLY A 280 -7.46 -0.78 3.32
N LEU A 281 -8.34 0.09 3.84
CA LEU A 281 -7.97 1.47 4.21
C LEU A 281 -8.06 1.79 5.70
N ARG A 282 -8.91 1.10 6.46
CA ARG A 282 -9.13 1.43 7.88
C ARG A 282 -8.03 0.85 8.77
N ASP A 283 -7.58 -0.34 8.45
CA ASP A 283 -6.69 -1.14 9.28
C ASP A 283 -5.23 -0.95 8.86
N ALA A 284 -5.01 -0.62 7.58
CA ALA A 284 -3.73 -0.16 7.04
C ALA A 284 -3.15 1.07 7.76
N ARG A 285 -3.95 1.89 8.45
CA ARG A 285 -3.40 3.02 9.23
C ARG A 285 -2.63 2.53 10.46
N TRP A 286 -3.07 1.43 11.06
CA TRP A 286 -2.40 0.85 12.23
C TRP A 286 -1.09 0.19 11.82
N THR A 287 -1.09 -0.53 10.69
CA THR A 287 0.15 -1.08 10.10
C THR A 287 1.11 0.03 9.70
N LEU A 288 0.61 1.10 9.08
CA LEU A 288 1.42 2.26 8.71
C LEU A 288 2.08 2.92 9.93
N LEU A 289 1.30 3.25 10.97
CA LEU A 289 1.82 3.95 12.15
C LEU A 289 2.83 3.08 12.92
N SER A 290 2.53 1.79 13.10
CA SER A 290 3.42 0.86 13.80
C SER A 290 4.72 0.61 13.03
N GLN A 291 4.65 0.44 11.70
CA GLN A 291 5.81 0.30 10.82
C GLN A 291 6.62 1.60 10.79
N TYR A 292 5.99 2.79 10.77
CA TYR A 292 6.73 4.06 10.85
C TYR A 292 7.48 4.20 12.16
N ALA A 293 6.85 3.88 13.29
CA ALA A 293 7.51 3.89 14.59
C ALA A 293 8.71 2.92 14.62
N ALA A 294 8.51 1.69 14.15
CA ALA A 294 9.57 0.68 14.05
C ALA A 294 10.72 1.12 13.11
N CYS A 295 10.39 1.70 11.96
CA CYS A 295 11.35 2.19 10.97
C CYS A 295 12.21 3.33 11.53
N LEU A 296 11.59 4.32 12.17
CA LEU A 296 12.32 5.45 12.74
C LEU A 296 13.22 5.01 13.92
N LEU A 297 12.73 4.11 14.79
CA LEU A 297 13.52 3.53 15.87
C LEU A 297 14.67 2.66 15.35
N PHE A 298 14.44 1.88 14.29
CA PHE A 298 15.49 1.13 13.60
C PHE A 298 16.58 2.05 13.04
N LEU A 299 16.21 3.12 12.34
CA LEU A 299 17.17 4.08 11.81
C LEU A 299 17.96 4.78 12.93
N LEU A 300 17.29 5.14 14.03
CA LEU A 300 17.95 5.69 15.21
C LEU A 300 18.93 4.70 15.84
N LEU A 301 18.56 3.42 15.91
CA LEU A 301 19.44 2.35 16.37
C LEU A 301 20.66 2.20 15.45
N ILE A 302 20.47 2.20 14.14
CA ILE A 302 21.57 2.16 13.17
C ILE A 302 22.50 3.37 13.32
N LEU A 303 21.96 4.56 13.57
CA LEU A 303 22.76 5.76 13.83
C LEU A 303 23.59 5.60 15.12
N LEU A 304 22.97 5.16 16.23
CA LEU A 304 23.67 4.96 17.50
C LEU A 304 24.76 3.88 17.40
N LEU A 305 24.46 2.77 16.72
CA LEU A 305 25.42 1.70 16.46
C LEU A 305 26.56 2.20 15.57
N GLY A 306 26.27 2.95 14.51
CA GLY A 306 27.29 3.53 13.61
C GLY A 306 28.25 4.52 14.29
N MET A 307 27.82 5.14 15.40
CA MET A 307 28.69 5.98 16.22
C MET A 307 29.72 5.17 17.03
N LYS A 308 29.47 3.88 17.27
CA LYS A 308 30.34 2.99 18.07
C LYS A 308 31.04 1.93 17.24
N ILE A 309 30.42 1.46 16.17
CA ILE A 309 30.87 0.36 15.34
C ILE A 309 31.28 0.92 13.97
N ARG A 310 32.51 0.63 13.56
CA ARG A 310 33.03 0.90 12.22
C ARG A 310 33.08 -0.41 11.44
N LEU A 311 32.37 -0.49 10.32
CA LEU A 311 32.40 -1.68 9.47
C LEU A 311 33.71 -1.71 8.66
N GLY A 312 34.32 -2.91 8.54
CA GLY A 312 35.61 -3.10 7.87
C GLY A 312 35.68 -4.25 6.86
N ASN A 313 34.61 -5.03 6.68
CA ASN A 313 34.61 -6.19 5.79
C ASN A 313 34.78 -5.80 4.30
N ARG A 314 35.78 -6.36 3.61
CA ARG A 314 36.04 -6.14 2.18
C ARG A 314 34.93 -6.67 1.27
N ALA A 315 34.38 -7.85 1.57
CA ALA A 315 33.28 -8.42 0.81
C ALA A 315 32.02 -7.55 0.94
N LEU A 316 31.72 -7.08 2.15
CA LEU A 316 30.60 -6.17 2.36
C LEU A 316 30.79 -4.81 1.66
N ARG A 317 32.02 -4.30 1.64
CA ARG A 317 32.36 -3.09 0.87
C ARG A 317 32.07 -3.27 -0.62
N TYR A 318 32.48 -4.41 -1.18
CA TYR A 318 32.19 -4.73 -2.57
C TYR A 318 30.68 -4.85 -2.84
N LEU A 319 29.93 -5.55 -1.98
CA LEU A 319 28.47 -5.61 -2.08
C LEU A 319 27.83 -4.21 -2.00
N GLY A 320 28.39 -3.33 -1.17
CA GLY A 320 27.99 -1.93 -1.09
C GLY A 320 28.24 -1.16 -2.39
N ASP A 321 29.25 -1.50 -3.17
CA ASP A 321 29.54 -0.84 -4.46
C ASP A 321 28.60 -1.31 -5.59
N ILE A 322 28.15 -2.56 -5.58
CA ILE A 322 27.20 -3.13 -6.56
C ILE A 322 25.73 -3.18 -6.06
N ARG A 323 25.44 -2.45 -4.99
CA ARG A 323 24.17 -2.57 -4.25
C ARG A 323 22.93 -2.23 -5.08
N ALA A 324 23.04 -1.29 -6.02
CA ALA A 324 21.90 -0.83 -6.82
C ALA A 324 21.46 -1.93 -7.80
N GLU A 325 22.43 -2.56 -8.44
CA GLU A 325 22.24 -3.69 -9.35
C GLU A 325 21.75 -4.92 -8.58
N LEU A 326 22.33 -5.21 -7.41
CA LEU A 326 21.93 -6.34 -6.57
C LEU A 326 20.48 -6.21 -6.09
N PHE A 327 20.10 -5.00 -5.67
CA PHE A 327 18.72 -4.68 -5.27
C PHE A 327 17.73 -4.92 -6.41
N LEU A 328 18.12 -4.77 -7.67
CA LEU A 328 17.19 -4.93 -8.80
C LEU A 328 17.15 -6.34 -9.35
N ILE A 329 18.30 -7.01 -9.43
CA ILE A 329 18.44 -8.34 -10.03
C ILE A 329 17.79 -9.42 -9.15
N HIS A 330 17.88 -9.32 -7.82
CA HIS A 330 17.49 -10.43 -6.95
C HIS A 330 16.03 -10.87 -7.12
N GLY A 331 15.10 -9.94 -7.37
CA GLY A 331 13.69 -10.29 -7.54
C GLY A 331 13.42 -11.18 -8.76
N PHE A 332 14.27 -11.13 -9.80
CA PHE A 332 14.20 -12.08 -10.92
C PHE A 332 14.56 -13.49 -10.46
N PHE A 333 15.59 -13.65 -9.64
CA PHE A 333 15.97 -14.96 -9.11
C PHE A 333 14.92 -15.50 -8.15
N VAL A 334 14.40 -14.66 -7.26
CA VAL A 334 13.38 -15.04 -6.29
C VAL A 334 12.09 -15.46 -6.99
N HIS A 335 11.52 -14.61 -7.85
CA HIS A 335 10.17 -14.83 -8.37
C HIS A 335 10.10 -15.48 -9.76
N ARG A 336 11.03 -15.16 -10.67
CA ARG A 336 10.95 -15.60 -12.08
C ARG A 336 11.73 -16.88 -12.34
N ILE A 337 12.98 -16.94 -11.89
CA ILE A 337 13.89 -18.05 -12.19
C ILE A 337 13.63 -19.24 -11.27
N PHE A 338 13.63 -19.02 -9.95
CA PHE A 338 13.46 -20.09 -8.97
C PHE A 338 12.10 -20.12 -8.28
N GLY A 339 11.20 -19.17 -8.59
CA GLY A 339 9.90 -19.04 -7.93
C GLY A 339 9.07 -20.32 -7.99
N ALA A 340 8.95 -20.91 -9.18
CA ALA A 340 8.21 -22.16 -9.41
C ALA A 340 9.05 -23.44 -9.17
N VAL A 341 10.36 -23.33 -8.94
CA VAL A 341 11.24 -24.49 -8.81
C VAL A 341 11.12 -25.07 -7.40
N GLN A 342 10.62 -26.31 -7.31
CA GLN A 342 10.60 -27.02 -6.03
C GLN A 342 12.01 -27.42 -5.62
N MET A 343 12.44 -26.96 -4.45
CA MET A 343 13.73 -27.30 -3.86
C MET A 343 13.66 -27.14 -2.34
N PRO A 344 14.48 -27.87 -1.57
CA PRO A 344 14.49 -27.71 -0.12
C PRO A 344 14.84 -26.27 0.28
N GLU A 345 14.19 -25.75 1.32
CA GLU A 345 14.30 -24.36 1.79
C GLU A 345 15.76 -23.94 2.01
N PHE A 346 16.57 -24.85 2.58
CA PHE A 346 17.99 -24.62 2.77
C PHE A 346 18.70 -24.32 1.46
N PHE A 347 18.50 -25.14 0.42
CA PHE A 347 19.12 -24.93 -0.89
C PHE A 347 18.56 -23.68 -1.59
N ARG A 348 17.29 -23.33 -1.37
CA ARG A 348 16.69 -22.11 -1.91
C ARG A 348 17.44 -20.85 -1.45
N PHE A 349 17.74 -20.73 -0.15
CA PHE A 349 18.54 -19.62 0.35
C PHE A 349 19.93 -19.55 -0.29
N LEU A 350 20.62 -20.69 -0.39
CA LEU A 350 21.96 -20.77 -0.98
C LEU A 350 21.97 -20.36 -2.45
N VAL A 351 21.13 -21.01 -3.26
CA VAL A 351 21.12 -20.86 -4.72
C VAL A 351 20.62 -19.47 -5.11
N VAL A 352 19.51 -18.99 -4.53
CA VAL A 352 18.96 -17.67 -4.89
C VAL A 352 19.93 -16.56 -4.50
N THR A 353 20.52 -16.60 -3.30
CA THR A 353 21.50 -15.60 -2.86
C THR A 353 22.78 -15.65 -3.68
N GLY A 354 23.32 -16.86 -3.88
CA GLY A 354 24.54 -17.09 -4.66
C GLY A 354 24.40 -16.64 -6.11
N SER A 355 23.33 -17.05 -6.79
CA SER A 355 23.05 -16.64 -8.18
C SER A 355 22.80 -15.14 -8.32
N SER A 356 22.09 -14.52 -7.36
CA SER A 356 21.87 -13.06 -7.37
C SER A 356 23.18 -12.29 -7.27
N ILE A 357 24.06 -12.66 -6.33
CA ILE A 357 25.36 -12.02 -6.16
C ILE A 357 26.27 -12.28 -7.36
N ALA A 358 26.35 -13.52 -7.84
CA ALA A 358 27.20 -13.88 -8.98
C ALA A 358 26.78 -13.15 -10.26
N CYS A 359 25.48 -13.16 -10.59
CA CYS A 359 24.95 -12.45 -11.76
C CYS A 359 25.20 -10.94 -11.67
N THR A 360 24.98 -10.35 -10.49
CA THR A 360 25.25 -8.93 -10.26
C THR A 360 26.73 -8.61 -10.44
N ALA A 361 27.63 -9.42 -9.87
CA ALA A 361 29.07 -9.23 -10.00
C ALA A 361 29.55 -9.26 -11.47
N LEU A 362 28.91 -10.09 -12.30
CA LEU A 362 29.19 -10.17 -13.75
C LEU A 362 28.67 -8.93 -14.52
N LEU A 363 27.47 -8.45 -14.20
CA LEU A 363 26.81 -7.37 -14.95
C LEU A 363 27.22 -5.96 -14.51
N ALA A 364 27.51 -5.76 -13.21
CA ALA A 364 27.74 -4.44 -12.63
C ALA A 364 28.88 -3.64 -13.30
N PRO A 365 30.03 -4.23 -13.67
CA PRO A 365 31.09 -3.47 -14.37
C PRO A 365 30.61 -2.87 -15.70
N GLY A 366 29.80 -3.60 -16.46
CA GLY A 366 29.22 -3.12 -17.73
C GLY A 366 28.20 -1.99 -17.50
N ILE A 367 27.32 -2.18 -16.50
CA ILE A 367 26.32 -1.17 -16.12
C ILE A 367 26.98 0.11 -15.61
N HIS A 368 28.04 0.02 -14.80
CA HIS A 368 28.79 1.17 -14.32
C HIS A 368 29.46 1.94 -15.46
N ARG A 369 30.07 1.23 -16.43
CA ARG A 369 30.64 1.86 -17.62
C ARG A 369 29.57 2.57 -18.44
N LEU A 370 28.44 1.92 -18.69
CA LEU A 370 27.31 2.51 -19.42
C LEU A 370 26.76 3.75 -18.70
N THR A 371 26.60 3.68 -17.38
CA THR A 371 26.15 4.80 -16.54
C THR A 371 27.12 5.98 -16.64
N GLY A 372 28.43 5.72 -16.59
CA GLY A 372 29.47 6.73 -16.77
C GLY A 372 29.44 7.37 -18.16
N LEU A 373 29.29 6.57 -19.22
CA LEU A 373 29.15 7.04 -20.60
C LEU A 373 27.92 7.94 -20.75
N VAL A 374 26.73 7.49 -20.35
CA VAL A 374 25.50 8.28 -20.40
C VAL A 374 25.65 9.58 -19.60
N THR A 375 26.20 9.51 -18.38
CA THR A 375 26.45 10.69 -17.55
C THR A 375 27.39 11.68 -18.25
N SER A 376 28.50 11.20 -18.81
CA SER A 376 29.46 12.05 -19.52
C SER A 376 28.85 12.70 -20.77
N LEU A 377 28.03 11.97 -21.53
CA LEU A 377 27.30 12.47 -22.69
C LEU A 377 26.34 13.60 -22.30
N LEU A 378 25.60 13.42 -21.20
CA LEU A 378 24.69 14.44 -20.67
C LEU A 378 25.41 15.67 -20.11
N LEU A 379 26.67 15.52 -19.69
CA LEU A 379 27.51 16.61 -19.17
C LEU A 379 28.35 17.31 -20.24
N ARG A 380 28.39 16.80 -21.49
CA ARG A 380 29.16 17.45 -22.56
C ARG A 380 28.71 18.90 -22.69
N PRO A 381 29.65 19.88 -22.62
CA PRO A 381 29.29 21.26 -22.85
C PRO A 381 28.74 21.35 -24.28
N LYS A 382 27.52 21.88 -24.42
CA LYS A 382 27.05 22.31 -25.74
C LYS A 382 28.01 23.41 -26.17
N PHE A 383 28.77 23.19 -27.24
CA PHE A 383 29.65 24.20 -27.82
C PHE A 383 28.89 25.53 -27.94
N THR A 384 29.39 26.57 -27.28
CA THR A 384 28.94 27.95 -27.51
C THR A 384 30.14 28.88 -27.36
N ASN A 385 30.84 29.11 -28.47
CA ASN A 385 31.66 30.29 -28.65
C ASN A 385 30.78 31.37 -29.28
N ASN A 386 30.07 32.15 -28.46
CA ASN A 386 29.73 33.56 -28.75
C ASN A 386 28.98 34.22 -27.57
N THR A 387 29.34 35.47 -27.28
CA THR A 387 28.81 36.29 -26.17
C THR A 387 27.31 36.59 -26.29
N LEU A 388 26.79 36.65 -27.53
CA LEU A 388 25.37 36.82 -27.81
C LEU A 388 24.55 35.56 -27.47
N GLU A 389 25.07 34.38 -27.82
CA GLU A 389 24.43 33.10 -27.49
C GLU A 389 24.37 32.86 -25.99
N ARG A 390 25.36 33.32 -25.23
CA ARG A 390 25.34 33.27 -23.76
C ARG A 390 24.22 34.14 -23.19
N ARG A 391 24.00 35.35 -23.71
CA ARG A 391 22.87 36.21 -23.31
C ARG A 391 21.52 35.59 -23.70
N ILE A 392 21.42 35.02 -24.90
CA ILE A 392 20.23 34.29 -25.36
C ILE A 392 20.00 33.03 -24.52
N ALA A 393 21.05 32.31 -24.14
CA ALA A 393 20.98 31.13 -23.28
C ALA A 393 20.59 31.49 -21.85
N GLU A 394 21.08 32.59 -21.29
CA GLU A 394 20.66 33.12 -19.99
C GLU A 394 19.20 33.58 -20.02
N GLN A 395 18.75 34.27 -21.08
CA GLN A 395 17.35 34.60 -21.29
C GLN A 395 16.48 33.34 -21.46
N LYS A 396 16.92 32.35 -22.25
CA LYS A 396 16.24 31.05 -22.40
C LYS A 396 16.22 30.29 -21.07
N LYS A 397 17.26 30.35 -20.25
CA LYS A 397 17.34 29.71 -18.93
C LYS A 397 16.42 30.41 -17.92
N LYS A 398 16.30 31.74 -17.97
CA LYS A 398 15.34 32.53 -17.18
C LYS A 398 13.90 32.25 -17.60
N LYS A 399 13.63 32.21 -18.92
CA LYS A 399 12.33 31.83 -19.50
C LYS A 399 11.97 30.39 -19.13
N ARG A 400 12.89 29.43 -19.29
CA ARG A 400 12.72 28.03 -18.91
C ARG A 400 12.49 27.85 -17.41
N ARG A 401 13.18 28.60 -16.55
CA ARG A 401 12.90 28.64 -15.09
C ARG A 401 11.49 29.16 -14.81
N LYS A 402 11.05 30.21 -15.52
CA LYS A 402 9.68 30.76 -15.39
C LYS A 402 8.63 29.76 -15.89
N THR A 403 8.86 29.09 -17.02
CA THR A 403 7.99 28.03 -17.55
C THR A 403 7.93 26.81 -16.63
N LEU A 404 9.07 26.38 -16.07
CA LEU A 404 9.12 25.31 -15.07
C LEU A 404 8.43 25.72 -13.77
N ALA A 405 8.52 26.98 -13.35
CA ALA A 405 7.80 27.49 -12.19
C ALA A 405 6.27 27.49 -12.41
N ILE A 406 5.83 27.87 -13.61
CA ILE A 406 4.40 27.81 -14.00
C ILE A 406 3.95 26.35 -14.09
N ALA A 407 4.71 25.47 -14.73
CA ALA A 407 4.40 24.04 -14.77
C ALA A 407 4.37 23.40 -13.37
N ALA A 408 5.23 23.85 -12.44
CA ALA A 408 5.23 23.41 -11.05
C ALA A 408 4.05 23.93 -10.25
N ALA A 409 3.65 25.19 -10.46
CA ALA A 409 2.44 25.75 -9.87
C ALA A 409 1.22 25.01 -10.40
N LEU A 410 1.17 24.74 -11.71
CA LEU A 410 0.12 23.94 -12.35
C LEU A 410 0.12 22.48 -11.89
N PHE A 411 1.29 21.87 -11.66
CA PHE A 411 1.37 20.51 -11.11
C PHE A 411 0.98 20.46 -9.64
N SER A 412 1.35 21.47 -8.84
CA SER A 412 0.92 21.58 -7.44
C SER A 412 -0.57 21.87 -7.34
N LEU A 413 -1.11 22.71 -8.24
CA LEU A 413 -2.54 22.92 -8.42
C LEU A 413 -3.24 21.67 -8.93
N LEU A 414 -2.62 20.88 -9.80
CA LEU A 414 -3.16 19.61 -10.27
C LEU A 414 -3.20 18.61 -9.12
N VAL A 415 -2.15 18.50 -8.31
CA VAL A 415 -2.15 17.64 -7.11
C VAL A 415 -3.17 18.13 -6.09
N ALA A 416 -3.31 19.45 -5.89
CA ALA A 416 -4.33 20.03 -5.01
C ALA A 416 -5.75 19.88 -5.58
N ALA A 417 -5.93 19.93 -6.90
CA ALA A 417 -7.21 19.71 -7.58
C ALA A 417 -7.58 18.23 -7.63
N LEU A 418 -6.61 17.33 -7.78
CA LEU A 418 -6.81 15.88 -7.63
C LEU A 418 -7.16 15.54 -6.19
N PHE A 419 -6.55 16.22 -5.21
CA PHE A 419 -6.93 16.14 -3.79
C PHE A 419 -8.36 16.69 -3.55
N PHE A 420 -8.72 17.85 -4.11
CA PHE A 420 -10.05 18.44 -3.97
C PHE A 420 -11.12 17.61 -4.68
N LYS A 421 -10.81 17.06 -5.85
CA LYS A 421 -11.70 16.17 -6.59
C LYS A 421 -11.95 14.85 -5.84
N ALA A 422 -10.90 14.25 -5.27
CA ALA A 422 -11.01 12.97 -4.56
C ALA A 422 -11.60 13.07 -3.14
N TYR A 423 -11.47 14.23 -2.46
CA TYR A 423 -11.86 14.34 -1.04
C TYR A 423 -12.55 15.65 -0.64
N GLY A 424 -12.49 16.69 -1.46
CA GLY A 424 -13.10 17.99 -1.18
C GLY A 424 -14.62 17.90 -1.04
N ASN A 425 -15.26 17.10 -1.90
CA ASN A 425 -16.72 16.90 -1.86
C ASN A 425 -17.17 16.24 -0.55
N ARG A 426 -16.51 15.17 -0.10
CA ARG A 426 -16.88 14.44 1.12
C ARG A 426 -16.58 15.21 2.43
N LEU A 427 -15.62 16.12 2.44
CA LEU A 427 -15.23 16.84 3.67
C LEU A 427 -15.91 18.20 3.82
N PHE A 428 -16.13 18.92 2.72
CA PHE A 428 -16.68 20.28 2.77
C PHE A 428 -18.17 20.36 2.42
N PHE A 429 -18.70 19.38 1.67
CA PHE A 429 -20.09 19.41 1.19
C PHE A 429 -20.97 18.29 1.76
N ALA A 430 -20.43 17.38 2.58
CA ALA A 430 -21.22 16.29 3.18
C ALA A 430 -22.41 16.80 4.01
N GLU A 431 -22.27 17.93 4.73
CA GLU A 431 -23.40 18.52 5.46
C GLU A 431 -24.49 19.03 4.53
N HIS A 432 -24.11 19.69 3.43
CA HIS A 432 -25.07 20.25 2.48
C HIS A 432 -25.79 19.13 1.72
N GLN A 433 -25.05 18.10 1.30
CA GLN A 433 -25.62 16.92 0.65
C GLN A 433 -26.56 16.18 1.60
N PHE A 434 -26.14 15.95 2.85
CA PHE A 434 -26.99 15.35 3.88
C PHE A 434 -28.30 16.13 4.05
N ARG A 435 -28.26 17.46 4.15
CA ARG A 435 -29.49 18.28 4.29
C ARG A 435 -30.46 18.07 3.12
N GLN A 436 -29.96 18.07 1.88
CA GLN A 436 -30.80 17.86 0.70
C GLN A 436 -31.44 16.46 0.68
N GLU A 437 -30.64 15.44 0.97
CA GLU A 437 -31.13 14.06 0.97
C GLU A 437 -32.03 13.77 2.18
N TYR A 438 -31.81 14.44 3.31
CA TYR A 438 -32.68 14.38 4.48
C TYR A 438 -34.02 15.10 4.22
N GLU A 439 -34.02 16.26 3.57
CA GLU A 439 -35.27 16.92 3.14
C GLU A 439 -36.03 16.05 2.13
N ALA A 440 -35.34 15.42 1.18
CA ALA A 440 -35.92 14.46 0.26
C ALA A 440 -36.51 13.24 1.00
N LEU A 441 -35.78 12.73 1.99
CA LEU A 441 -36.29 11.66 2.86
C LEU A 441 -37.56 12.11 3.57
N LEU A 442 -37.61 13.29 4.19
CA LEU A 442 -38.81 13.79 4.89
C LEU A 442 -40.02 13.93 3.96
N ALA A 443 -39.81 14.27 2.68
CA ALA A 443 -40.87 14.39 1.69
C ALA A 443 -41.30 13.05 1.04
N ALA A 444 -40.48 12.00 1.15
CA ALA A 444 -40.70 10.71 0.49
C ALA A 444 -41.88 9.92 1.08
N SER A 445 -42.65 9.22 0.24
CA SER A 445 -43.71 8.28 0.63
C SER A 445 -43.21 6.84 0.62
N GLU A 446 -43.98 5.90 1.18
CA GLU A 446 -43.68 4.46 1.05
C GLU A 446 -43.60 4.07 -0.44
N GLY A 447 -42.55 3.33 -0.81
CA GLY A 447 -42.21 2.96 -2.18
C GLY A 447 -41.22 3.91 -2.88
N ASP A 448 -41.01 5.13 -2.36
CA ASP A 448 -40.08 6.08 -2.99
C ASP A 448 -38.60 5.67 -2.76
N GLU A 449 -37.75 6.07 -3.72
CA GLU A 449 -36.31 5.89 -3.63
C GLU A 449 -35.63 7.13 -3.02
N VAL A 450 -34.76 6.89 -2.05
CA VAL A 450 -33.96 7.90 -1.34
C VAL A 450 -32.49 7.48 -1.31
N TYR A 451 -31.59 8.42 -1.06
CA TYR A 451 -30.15 8.15 -1.01
C TYR A 451 -29.63 8.27 0.42
N TRP A 452 -28.94 7.24 0.90
CA TRP A 452 -28.36 7.23 2.24
C TRP A 452 -27.06 6.43 2.28
N GLY A 453 -25.99 7.01 2.82
CA GLY A 453 -24.66 6.41 2.83
C GLY A 453 -23.97 6.32 1.47
N TYR A 454 -22.68 6.01 1.53
CA TYR A 454 -21.77 5.85 0.41
C TYR A 454 -21.32 4.39 0.33
N TYR A 455 -21.45 3.79 -0.85
CA TYR A 455 -21.12 2.40 -1.06
C TYR A 455 -20.49 2.19 -2.44
N GLU A 456 -19.62 1.19 -2.57
CA GLU A 456 -19.03 0.82 -3.87
C GLU A 456 -19.99 -0.11 -4.62
N MET A 457 -20.59 0.35 -5.71
CA MET A 457 -21.56 -0.44 -6.48
C MET A 457 -21.01 -0.90 -7.83
N ASP A 458 -20.09 -0.16 -8.47
CA ASP A 458 -19.66 -0.43 -9.84
C ASP A 458 -18.14 -0.61 -10.08
N ARG A 459 -17.32 -0.46 -9.03
CA ARG A 459 -15.83 -0.51 -9.03
C ARG A 459 -15.15 0.61 -9.81
N SER A 460 -15.89 1.60 -10.29
CA SER A 460 -15.37 2.72 -11.07
C SER A 460 -15.08 3.96 -10.21
N ARG A 461 -15.74 4.09 -9.04
CA ARG A 461 -15.73 5.32 -8.22
C ARG A 461 -15.25 5.16 -6.77
N LEU A 462 -14.63 4.05 -6.38
CA LEU A 462 -13.99 3.86 -5.06
C LEU A 462 -14.92 4.23 -3.88
N GLY A 463 -16.17 3.76 -3.93
CA GLY A 463 -17.19 4.00 -2.92
C GLY A 463 -17.63 5.45 -2.77
N GLU A 464 -17.51 6.29 -3.81
CA GLU A 464 -18.09 7.65 -3.87
C GLU A 464 -19.59 7.65 -4.17
N GLU A 465 -20.17 6.48 -4.44
CA GLU A 465 -21.52 6.37 -4.95
C GLU A 465 -22.54 6.38 -3.82
N ARG A 466 -23.62 7.13 -4.02
CA ARG A 466 -24.72 7.19 -3.07
C ARG A 466 -25.54 5.91 -3.18
N LEU A 467 -25.74 5.24 -2.06
CA LEU A 467 -26.49 4.00 -2.03
C LEU A 467 -28.00 4.32 -2.08
N PRO A 468 -28.76 3.81 -3.07
CA PRO A 468 -30.20 3.98 -3.11
C PRO A 468 -30.92 3.01 -2.17
N TRP A 469 -31.91 3.54 -1.48
CA TRP A 469 -32.80 2.84 -0.56
C TRP A 469 -34.24 3.06 -0.96
N ILE A 470 -35.09 2.10 -0.63
CA ILE A 470 -36.54 2.17 -0.80
C ILE A 470 -37.15 2.44 0.57
N VAL A 471 -38.05 3.41 0.66
CA VAL A 471 -38.85 3.64 1.87
C VAL A 471 -39.87 2.51 1.99
N ILE A 472 -39.72 1.65 2.99
CA ILE A 472 -40.59 0.48 3.14
C ILE A 472 -41.67 0.65 4.20
N HIS A 473 -41.44 1.57 5.14
CA HIS A 473 -42.41 1.92 6.16
C HIS A 473 -42.15 3.31 6.71
N ARG A 474 -43.21 4.05 7.03
CA ARG A 474 -43.13 5.35 7.69
C ARG A 474 -44.08 5.45 8.87
N ASP A 475 -43.49 5.83 10.01
CA ASP A 475 -44.19 6.31 11.21
C ASP A 475 -44.06 7.84 11.32
N GLU A 476 -44.75 8.48 12.28
CA GLU A 476 -44.69 9.95 12.48
C GLU A 476 -43.25 10.46 12.72
N ASP A 477 -42.41 9.69 13.44
CA ASP A 477 -41.08 10.11 13.88
C ASP A 477 -39.92 9.30 13.27
N ARG A 478 -40.20 8.29 12.44
CA ARG A 478 -39.14 7.41 11.90
C ARG A 478 -39.52 6.78 10.57
N VAL A 479 -38.48 6.47 9.79
CA VAL A 479 -38.62 5.86 8.46
C VAL A 479 -37.76 4.61 8.38
N CYS A 480 -38.34 3.51 7.89
CA CYS A 480 -37.63 2.28 7.61
C CYS A 480 -37.18 2.25 6.14
N LEU A 481 -35.90 2.00 5.92
CA LEU A 481 -35.26 1.98 4.61
C LEU A 481 -34.71 0.60 4.30
N LEU A 482 -35.02 0.08 3.11
CA LEU A 482 -34.47 -1.16 2.56
C LEU A 482 -33.54 -0.84 1.40
N SER A 483 -32.33 -1.40 1.40
CA SER A 483 -31.41 -1.23 0.27
C SER A 483 -32.08 -1.71 -1.03
N ARG A 484 -32.02 -0.86 -2.07
CA ARG A 484 -32.58 -1.19 -3.40
C ARG A 484 -31.89 -2.42 -3.99
N TYR A 485 -30.59 -2.54 -3.76
CA TYR A 485 -29.75 -3.60 -4.31
C TYR A 485 -29.24 -4.56 -3.23
N GLY A 486 -28.85 -5.77 -3.66
CA GLY A 486 -27.96 -6.62 -2.88
C GLY A 486 -26.54 -6.06 -2.98
N ILE A 487 -26.00 -5.59 -1.86
CA ILE A 487 -24.77 -4.79 -1.85
C ILE A 487 -23.49 -5.61 -1.61
N ALA A 488 -23.64 -6.83 -1.10
CA ALA A 488 -22.53 -7.75 -0.83
C ALA A 488 -23.01 -9.19 -0.85
N GLY A 489 -22.07 -10.13 -0.95
CA GLY A 489 -22.32 -11.57 -0.80
C GLY A 489 -21.64 -12.09 0.46
N SER A 490 -22.38 -12.82 1.29
CA SER A 490 -21.84 -13.42 2.52
C SER A 490 -22.49 -14.76 2.82
N ALA A 491 -21.83 -15.55 3.66
CA ALA A 491 -22.50 -16.59 4.43
C ALA A 491 -23.28 -15.96 5.59
N TYR A 492 -24.32 -16.65 6.06
CA TYR A 492 -25.04 -16.26 7.28
C TYR A 492 -24.16 -16.47 8.53
N ASN A 493 -23.45 -17.59 8.56
CA ASN A 493 -22.43 -17.93 9.56
C ASN A 493 -21.29 -18.70 8.88
N GLN A 494 -20.02 -18.42 9.18
CA GLN A 494 -18.89 -19.02 8.45
C GLN A 494 -18.77 -20.53 8.69
N LYS A 495 -19.24 -21.01 9.84
CA LYS A 495 -19.23 -22.43 10.20
C LYS A 495 -20.57 -23.10 9.94
N HIS A 496 -20.52 -24.37 9.54
CA HIS A 496 -21.70 -25.22 9.42
C HIS A 496 -22.12 -25.74 10.79
N GLU A 497 -22.82 -24.91 11.56
CA GLU A 497 -23.32 -25.25 12.89
C GLU A 497 -24.63 -24.52 13.17
N ALA A 498 -25.36 -24.96 14.20
CA ALA A 498 -26.60 -24.31 14.57
C ALA A 498 -26.33 -22.94 15.20
N VAL A 499 -26.90 -21.88 14.62
CA VAL A 499 -26.67 -20.49 15.02
C VAL A 499 -27.99 -19.72 14.97
N SER A 500 -28.14 -18.72 15.84
CA SER A 500 -29.26 -17.77 15.79
C SER A 500 -28.85 -16.47 15.10
N TRP A 501 -29.77 -15.54 14.87
CA TRP A 501 -29.41 -14.23 14.32
C TRP A 501 -28.39 -13.50 15.21
N GLU A 502 -28.62 -13.50 16.52
CA GLU A 502 -27.80 -12.77 17.50
C GLU A 502 -26.33 -13.21 17.49
N ASP A 503 -26.10 -14.51 17.34
CA ASP A 503 -24.79 -15.16 17.34
C ASP A 503 -24.16 -15.25 15.93
N SER A 504 -24.83 -14.77 14.88
CA SER A 504 -24.39 -14.95 13.49
C SER A 504 -23.23 -14.02 13.10
N ASP A 505 -22.27 -14.57 12.32
CA ASP A 505 -21.18 -13.78 11.74
C ASP A 505 -21.73 -12.66 10.83
N LEU A 506 -22.83 -12.88 10.11
CA LEU A 506 -23.45 -11.88 9.23
C LEU A 506 -23.94 -10.67 10.02
N ARG A 507 -24.64 -10.86 11.14
CA ARG A 507 -25.07 -9.77 12.03
C ARG A 507 -23.87 -8.99 12.57
N ALA A 508 -22.83 -9.70 13.00
CA ALA A 508 -21.59 -9.10 13.51
C ALA A 508 -20.88 -8.24 12.44
N VAL A 509 -20.87 -8.69 11.18
CA VAL A 509 -20.31 -7.92 10.05
C VAL A 509 -21.17 -6.70 9.74
N LEU A 510 -22.50 -6.84 9.67
CA LEU A 510 -23.41 -5.73 9.39
C LEU A 510 -23.31 -4.60 10.42
N ASN A 511 -23.15 -4.95 11.70
CA ASN A 511 -23.05 -4.00 12.80
C ASN A 511 -21.60 -3.68 13.20
N SER A 512 -20.63 -4.10 12.39
CA SER A 512 -19.23 -3.73 12.60
C SER A 512 -19.00 -2.26 12.28
N ASP A 513 -18.04 -1.63 12.96
CA ASP A 513 -17.69 -0.25 12.65
C ASP A 513 -17.28 -0.06 11.17
N SER A 514 -16.85 -1.11 10.45
CA SER A 514 -16.52 -1.03 9.02
C SER A 514 -17.75 -0.81 8.16
N SER A 515 -18.84 -1.53 8.43
CA SER A 515 -20.09 -1.40 7.69
C SER A 515 -20.75 -0.05 7.99
N LEU A 516 -20.70 0.41 9.23
CA LEU A 516 -21.28 1.70 9.64
C LEU A 516 -20.56 2.92 9.04
N ARG A 517 -19.36 2.76 8.48
CA ARG A 517 -18.62 3.84 7.80
C ARG A 517 -19.10 4.17 6.40
N CYS A 518 -20.05 3.40 5.87
CA CYS A 518 -20.76 3.83 4.67
C CYS A 518 -21.53 5.12 4.94
N PHE A 519 -21.97 5.36 6.18
CA PHE A 519 -22.66 6.58 6.57
C PHE A 519 -21.66 7.69 6.96
N SER A 520 -21.96 8.91 6.52
CA SER A 520 -21.33 10.12 7.06
C SER A 520 -21.71 10.31 8.53
N ARG A 521 -21.00 11.19 9.25
CA ARG A 521 -21.32 11.48 10.65
C ARG A 521 -22.76 11.97 10.84
N TYR A 522 -23.26 12.78 9.91
CA TYR A 522 -24.61 13.36 9.96
C TYR A 522 -25.68 12.30 9.74
N GLU A 523 -25.44 11.39 8.80
CA GLU A 523 -26.33 10.26 8.52
C GLU A 523 -26.35 9.28 9.69
N ALA A 524 -25.17 8.93 10.24
CA ALA A 524 -25.05 7.99 11.34
C ALA A 524 -25.75 8.49 12.62
N GLU A 525 -25.72 9.79 12.89
CA GLU A 525 -26.44 10.42 14.00
C GLU A 525 -27.96 10.25 13.90
N LYS A 526 -28.50 10.05 12.69
CA LYS A 526 -29.93 9.85 12.45
C LYS A 526 -30.34 8.38 12.35
N ILE A 527 -29.42 7.43 12.40
CA ILE A 527 -29.79 6.00 12.36
C ILE A 527 -30.19 5.52 13.75
N LEU A 528 -31.37 4.93 13.85
CA LEU A 528 -31.94 4.36 15.07
C LEU A 528 -31.62 2.86 15.17
N PRO A 529 -30.92 2.40 16.23
CA PRO A 529 -30.71 0.98 16.45
C PRO A 529 -32.02 0.26 16.82
N LEU A 530 -32.30 -0.86 16.15
CA LEU A 530 -33.45 -1.72 16.46
C LEU A 530 -32.96 -3.00 17.15
N ALA A 531 -33.41 -3.25 18.38
CA ALA A 531 -32.99 -4.41 19.18
C ALA A 531 -31.46 -4.57 19.28
N GLY A 532 -30.72 -3.45 19.30
CA GLY A 532 -29.25 -3.43 19.36
C GLY A 532 -28.54 -3.49 18.00
N ASP A 533 -29.28 -3.59 16.89
CA ASP A 533 -28.75 -3.60 15.53
C ASP A 533 -28.95 -2.24 14.85
N THR A 534 -27.86 -1.58 14.46
CA THR A 534 -27.89 -0.36 13.63
C THR A 534 -28.21 -0.69 12.17
N ILE A 535 -27.73 -1.84 11.67
CA ILE A 535 -28.08 -2.41 10.37
C ILE A 535 -28.64 -3.81 10.59
N THR A 536 -29.81 -4.09 10.02
CA THR A 536 -30.47 -5.39 10.13
C THR A 536 -30.94 -5.92 8.77
N LEU A 537 -31.70 -7.01 8.76
CA LEU A 537 -32.36 -7.60 7.58
C LEU A 537 -33.86 -7.74 7.85
N LEU A 538 -34.66 -7.89 6.79
CA LEU A 538 -36.09 -8.22 6.93
C LEU A 538 -36.26 -9.66 7.43
N THR A 539 -37.22 -9.88 8.30
CA THR A 539 -37.77 -11.19 8.62
C THR A 539 -38.64 -11.72 7.47
N ALA A 540 -38.96 -13.02 7.49
CA ALA A 540 -39.90 -13.61 6.53
C ALA A 540 -41.29 -12.96 6.57
N ALA A 541 -41.78 -12.61 7.77
CA ALA A 541 -43.06 -11.94 7.94
C ALA A 541 -43.04 -10.52 7.33
N GLU A 542 -41.98 -9.74 7.59
CA GLU A 542 -41.83 -8.40 7.03
C GLU A 542 -41.67 -8.42 5.51
N ALA A 543 -40.88 -9.35 4.96
CA ALA A 543 -40.73 -9.53 3.52
C ALA A 543 -42.05 -9.94 2.85
N SER A 544 -42.88 -10.76 3.51
CA SER A 544 -44.20 -11.12 3.00
C SER A 544 -45.22 -9.98 3.10
N ALA A 545 -45.12 -9.12 4.12
CA ALA A 545 -46.01 -7.99 4.31
C ALA A 545 -45.70 -6.85 3.33
N PHE A 546 -44.41 -6.62 3.07
CA PHE A 546 -43.97 -5.51 2.24
C PHE A 546 -44.12 -5.78 0.73
N PHE A 547 -43.82 -7.00 0.28
CA PHE A 547 -43.87 -7.36 -1.14
C PHE A 547 -45.15 -8.16 -1.45
N GLY A 548 -45.97 -7.64 -2.36
CA GLY A 548 -47.26 -8.24 -2.72
C GLY A 548 -47.13 -9.51 -3.57
N THR A 549 -45.99 -9.68 -4.27
CA THR A 549 -45.74 -10.82 -5.17
C THR A 549 -44.32 -11.37 -5.03
N ASP A 550 -44.08 -12.58 -5.54
CA ASP A 550 -42.73 -13.15 -5.63
C ASP A 550 -41.84 -12.31 -6.56
N GLU A 551 -42.39 -11.80 -7.67
CA GLU A 551 -41.66 -10.96 -8.61
C GLU A 551 -41.07 -9.70 -7.96
N GLU A 552 -41.80 -9.06 -7.05
CA GLU A 552 -41.33 -7.88 -6.31
C GLU A 552 -40.19 -8.19 -5.32
N ARG A 553 -40.09 -9.45 -4.87
CA ARG A 553 -39.03 -9.92 -3.96
C ARG A 553 -37.71 -10.24 -4.67
N GLN A 554 -37.70 -10.29 -6.00
CA GLN A 554 -36.48 -10.55 -6.77
C GLN A 554 -35.45 -9.44 -6.57
N LEU A 555 -34.18 -9.83 -6.40
CA LEU A 555 -33.12 -8.89 -6.06
C LEU A 555 -32.11 -8.73 -7.19
N VAL A 556 -31.90 -7.48 -7.60
CA VAL A 556 -30.74 -7.07 -8.39
C VAL A 556 -29.57 -6.79 -7.44
N ILE A 557 -28.39 -7.32 -7.76
CA ILE A 557 -27.16 -7.07 -7.00
C ILE A 557 -26.31 -5.99 -7.68
N THR A 558 -25.48 -5.32 -6.90
CA THR A 558 -24.49 -4.38 -7.44
C THR A 558 -23.45 -5.12 -8.28
N GLU A 559 -22.80 -4.40 -9.21
CA GLU A 559 -21.73 -4.97 -10.04
C GLU A 559 -20.51 -5.33 -9.18
N ALA A 560 -20.22 -4.55 -8.13
CA ALA A 560 -19.23 -4.88 -7.12
C ALA A 560 -19.54 -6.21 -6.43
N ALA A 561 -20.77 -6.40 -5.93
CA ALA A 561 -21.19 -7.66 -5.30
C ALA A 561 -21.09 -8.84 -6.27
N ARG A 562 -21.44 -8.64 -7.55
CA ARG A 562 -21.31 -9.66 -8.60
C ARG A 562 -19.85 -10.08 -8.80
N GLN A 563 -18.94 -9.10 -8.87
CA GLN A 563 -17.50 -9.36 -9.02
C GLN A 563 -16.88 -10.04 -7.79
N ASP A 564 -17.45 -9.80 -6.60
CA ASP A 564 -17.06 -10.44 -5.34
C ASP A 564 -17.59 -11.88 -5.19
N GLY A 565 -18.31 -12.38 -6.20
CA GLY A 565 -18.81 -13.75 -6.23
C GLY A 565 -20.16 -13.93 -5.52
N THR A 566 -20.93 -12.86 -5.33
CA THR A 566 -22.34 -12.97 -4.92
C THR A 566 -23.10 -13.76 -5.96
N ASN A 567 -23.90 -14.73 -5.49
CA ASN A 567 -24.64 -15.60 -6.38
C ASN A 567 -25.66 -14.80 -7.18
N ILE A 568 -25.74 -15.05 -8.48
CA ILE A 568 -26.79 -14.50 -9.33
C ILE A 568 -27.22 -15.61 -10.27
N ASN A 569 -28.52 -15.73 -10.51
CA ASN A 569 -29.02 -16.66 -11.49
C ASN A 569 -28.59 -16.17 -12.88
N THR A 570 -27.68 -16.90 -13.49
CA THR A 570 -27.19 -16.63 -14.85
C THR A 570 -27.17 -17.92 -15.63
N MET A 571 -27.64 -17.84 -16.87
CA MET A 571 -27.71 -18.98 -17.78
C MET A 571 -26.35 -19.67 -17.91
N SER A 572 -26.30 -20.96 -17.56
CA SER A 572 -25.09 -21.76 -17.67
C SER A 572 -24.65 -21.89 -19.13
N LYS A 573 -23.37 -21.62 -19.41
CA LYS A 573 -22.78 -21.81 -20.75
C LYS A 573 -22.73 -23.28 -21.19
N HIS A 574 -22.92 -24.22 -20.26
CA HIS A 574 -22.72 -25.66 -20.49
C HIS A 574 -24.00 -26.50 -20.34
N HIS A 575 -25.02 -25.99 -19.64
CA HIS A 575 -26.23 -26.75 -19.38
C HIS A 575 -27.49 -25.88 -19.46
N ASN A 576 -28.44 -26.26 -20.33
CA ASN A 576 -29.70 -25.55 -20.57
C ASN A 576 -30.78 -25.73 -19.47
N TRP A 577 -30.42 -26.11 -18.24
CA TRP A 577 -31.44 -26.37 -17.19
C TRP A 577 -31.92 -25.11 -16.45
N ASP A 578 -31.28 -23.95 -16.65
CA ASP A 578 -31.77 -22.66 -16.14
C ASP A 578 -32.74 -22.04 -17.15
N MET A 579 -33.91 -22.67 -17.31
CA MET A 579 -34.95 -22.28 -18.29
C MET A 579 -35.93 -21.22 -17.78
N LYS A 580 -35.81 -20.75 -16.53
CA LYS A 580 -36.83 -19.85 -15.95
C LYS A 580 -36.56 -18.36 -16.15
N GLY A 581 -35.40 -17.98 -16.71
CA GLY A 581 -35.14 -16.61 -17.17
C GLY A 581 -34.91 -15.55 -16.08
N TYR A 582 -34.89 -15.92 -14.80
CA TYR A 582 -34.63 -14.99 -13.71
C TYR A 582 -33.18 -14.51 -13.71
N ARG A 583 -32.96 -13.19 -13.60
CA ARG A 583 -31.63 -12.56 -13.51
C ARG A 583 -31.42 -11.91 -12.14
N SER A 584 -31.72 -12.66 -11.10
CA SER A 584 -31.81 -12.21 -9.71
C SER A 584 -30.93 -13.06 -8.80
N SER A 585 -30.61 -12.50 -7.65
CA SER A 585 -29.91 -13.20 -6.56
C SER A 585 -30.91 -13.67 -5.50
N TRP A 586 -30.58 -14.77 -4.83
CA TRP A 586 -31.22 -15.11 -3.57
C TRP A 586 -30.56 -14.34 -2.42
N TRP A 587 -31.34 -13.92 -1.44
CA TRP A 587 -30.87 -13.03 -0.37
C TRP A 587 -31.32 -13.48 1.01
N TRP A 588 -30.50 -13.16 2.01
CA TRP A 588 -30.74 -13.54 3.40
C TRP A 588 -31.86 -12.74 4.04
N LEU A 589 -32.69 -13.43 4.81
CA LEU A 589 -33.64 -12.85 5.76
C LEU A 589 -33.11 -12.99 7.19
N ARG A 590 -33.59 -12.13 8.09
CA ARG A 590 -33.31 -12.22 9.52
C ARG A 590 -33.96 -13.47 10.09
N GLY A 591 -33.18 -14.24 10.84
CA GLY A 591 -33.66 -15.41 11.58
C GLY A 591 -34.18 -15.01 12.95
N GLU A 592 -34.82 -15.95 13.64
CA GLU A 592 -35.32 -15.69 14.99
C GLU A 592 -34.15 -15.46 15.99
N PRO A 593 -34.26 -14.50 16.92
CA PRO A 593 -33.16 -14.12 17.81
C PRO A 593 -32.62 -15.26 18.68
N ASP A 594 -33.52 -16.10 19.22
CA ASP A 594 -33.20 -17.16 20.18
C ASP A 594 -33.17 -18.57 19.58
N GLU A 595 -33.53 -18.73 18.31
CA GLU A 595 -33.63 -20.04 17.67
C GLU A 595 -32.35 -20.40 16.92
N LYS A 596 -31.67 -21.47 17.33
CA LYS A 596 -30.44 -21.95 16.68
C LYS A 596 -30.77 -23.00 15.61
N LYS A 597 -30.46 -22.69 14.35
CA LYS A 597 -30.65 -23.61 13.22
C LYS A 597 -29.40 -23.73 12.36
N ILE A 598 -29.27 -24.87 11.67
CA ILE A 598 -28.21 -25.11 10.67
C ILE A 598 -28.55 -24.50 9.30
N THR A 599 -29.77 -23.98 9.14
CA THR A 599 -30.28 -23.25 7.99
C THR A 599 -30.78 -21.88 8.41
N ALA A 600 -30.84 -20.94 7.46
CA ALA A 600 -31.37 -19.60 7.68
C ALA A 600 -32.41 -19.22 6.62
N PRO A 601 -33.37 -18.33 6.95
CA PRO A 601 -34.42 -17.94 6.03
C PRO A 601 -33.85 -17.12 4.88
N ILE A 602 -34.40 -17.35 3.68
CA ILE A 602 -34.01 -16.64 2.47
C ILE A 602 -35.23 -16.26 1.63
N VAL A 603 -34.99 -15.34 0.70
CA VAL A 603 -35.76 -15.23 -0.52
C VAL A 603 -34.98 -15.90 -1.65
N THR A 604 -35.61 -16.83 -2.35
CA THR A 604 -35.01 -17.56 -3.49
C THR A 604 -34.85 -16.65 -4.72
N VAL A 605 -34.16 -17.15 -5.75
CA VAL A 605 -33.96 -16.38 -6.99
C VAL A 605 -35.27 -16.04 -7.70
N ASP A 606 -36.32 -16.85 -7.56
CA ASP A 606 -37.64 -16.55 -8.13
C ASP A 606 -38.51 -15.66 -7.23
N GLY A 607 -38.05 -15.32 -6.02
CA GLY A 607 -38.75 -14.44 -5.08
C GLY A 607 -39.55 -15.16 -3.99
N THR A 608 -39.56 -16.48 -3.99
CA THR A 608 -40.24 -17.29 -2.97
C THR A 608 -39.54 -17.14 -1.60
N ILE A 609 -40.32 -16.97 -0.53
CA ILE A 609 -39.79 -16.99 0.83
C ILE A 609 -39.62 -18.43 1.28
N ALA A 610 -38.38 -18.82 1.64
CA ALA A 610 -38.05 -20.15 2.10
C ALA A 610 -37.38 -20.08 3.48
N PRO A 611 -38.07 -20.46 4.57
CA PRO A 611 -37.60 -20.22 5.94
C PRO A 611 -36.42 -21.12 6.37
N ASP A 612 -36.25 -22.30 5.76
CA ASP A 612 -35.28 -23.31 6.22
C ASP A 612 -34.49 -23.98 5.08
N GLU A 613 -34.35 -23.35 3.90
CA GLU A 613 -33.77 -24.03 2.72
C GLU A 613 -32.23 -23.97 2.65
N LYS A 614 -31.60 -22.85 3.02
CA LYS A 614 -30.16 -22.64 2.81
C LYS A 614 -29.34 -22.90 4.07
N PRO A 615 -28.28 -23.73 3.99
CA PRO A 615 -27.33 -23.88 5.09
C PRO A 615 -26.68 -22.54 5.44
N VAL A 616 -26.51 -22.27 6.73
CA VAL A 616 -25.98 -20.98 7.22
C VAL A 616 -24.57 -20.66 6.68
N ASN A 617 -23.77 -21.69 6.38
CA ASN A 617 -22.42 -21.53 5.84
C ASN A 617 -22.34 -21.44 4.31
N LYS A 618 -23.47 -21.30 3.62
CA LYS A 618 -23.48 -21.16 2.17
C LYS A 618 -22.92 -19.78 1.78
N PRO A 619 -21.77 -19.70 1.09
CA PRO A 619 -21.23 -18.41 0.66
C PRO A 619 -22.05 -17.82 -0.49
N GLY A 620 -21.93 -16.50 -0.66
CA GLY A 620 -22.48 -15.78 -1.81
C GLY A 620 -23.99 -15.52 -1.73
N GLY A 621 -24.61 -15.60 -0.55
CA GLY A 621 -25.97 -15.11 -0.35
C GLY A 621 -25.98 -13.60 -0.32
N ALA A 622 -26.85 -12.97 -1.12
CA ALA A 622 -26.89 -11.53 -1.20
C ALA A 622 -27.38 -10.91 0.11
N VAL A 623 -26.74 -9.82 0.49
CA VAL A 623 -27.06 -9.02 1.67
C VAL A 623 -27.85 -7.81 1.23
N ARG A 624 -29.08 -7.68 1.75
CA ARG A 624 -29.99 -6.57 1.48
C ARG A 624 -30.33 -5.84 2.80
N PRO A 625 -29.52 -4.84 3.20
CA PRO A 625 -29.66 -4.18 4.49
C PRO A 625 -30.97 -3.43 4.71
N VAL A 626 -31.34 -3.32 5.97
CA VAL A 626 -32.43 -2.49 6.50
C VAL A 626 -31.88 -1.57 7.58
N ILE A 627 -32.29 -0.29 7.54
CA ILE A 627 -31.98 0.70 8.59
C ILE A 627 -33.24 1.48 8.97
N TRP A 628 -33.26 1.99 10.20
CA TRP A 628 -34.26 2.95 10.65
C TRP A 628 -33.64 4.32 10.79
N VAL A 629 -34.32 5.34 10.30
CA VAL A 629 -33.85 6.73 10.34
C VAL A 629 -34.83 7.57 11.16
N ASP A 630 -34.28 8.38 12.06
CA ASP A 630 -34.99 9.37 12.85
C ASP A 630 -35.43 10.54 11.98
N CYS A 631 -36.74 10.76 11.96
CA CYS A 631 -37.42 11.84 11.26
C CYS A 631 -38.27 12.70 12.21
N ALA A 632 -38.11 12.54 13.53
CA ALA A 632 -38.79 13.39 14.51
C ALA A 632 -38.50 14.85 14.21
N ALA A 633 -39.49 15.71 14.44
CA ALA A 633 -39.52 17.12 14.04
C ALA A 633 -38.47 18.00 14.77
N ASP A 634 -37.19 17.74 14.52
CA ASP A 634 -36.08 18.60 14.92
C ASP A 634 -35.67 19.46 13.73
N LYS A 635 -35.76 20.78 13.92
CA LYS A 635 -35.26 21.79 12.98
C LYS A 635 -33.74 21.60 12.77
N TYR A 636 -33.35 21.18 11.58
CA TYR A 636 -31.97 21.26 11.07
C TYR A 636 -31.76 22.43 10.10
#